data_AF-A0A1C5MAK6-F1
#
_entry.id   AF-A0A1C5MAK6-F1
#
_cell.length_a   1.000
_cell.length_b   1.000
_cell.length_c   1.000
_cell.angle_alpha   90.00
_cell.angle_beta   90.00
_cell.angle_gamma   90.00
#
_symmetry.space_group_name_H-M   'P 1'
#
loop_
_entity.id
_entity.type
_entity.pdbx_description
1 polymer ?
#
loop_
_entity_poly.entity_id
_entity_poly.type
_entity_poly.pdbx_seq_one_letter_code
_entity_poly.pdbx_strand_id
1 'polypeptide(L)'
;MADNKEFVDVMSDTTGLKLLEEMQKNNALMAAIAAESAKTLASDWTGLERLANTGLFDTLYKIGDQFVDKWTDVAASNKEYDYPYQLNCMRDFELEDGTILSHRPLLQAHYAHPFGIQFSHQRAFLACPDGLSAGTYYFTIESKWGDKGYVLAGDVVAFTLTQNVPAGGRLSGCYGAPDNAKSTWKIYSHSADGKTVIETVTPVFTAPEGAVNLGTQKSSARNGNLNSTQEMAYGWNRWKMSAIRQYLNSDAGVGAWWAAQDEWDIAPDESKTKAGFLSGVPQEIISAMKPVKVVTYTNTVQDGGEADVTYDKVFLLSLEEIYVSPQIKGEGEYHEYWKQKSGSTAPLKQYGTYPKMITYAAENHVSPQSVRLRSAYRGYANYTWSVNTSGNVDGSGALWAGRFSPAWVI
;
A
#
# COMPACT_ATOMS: atom_id res chain seq x y z
N MET A 1 23.48 -23.75 79.82
CA MET A 1 23.03 -23.70 78.42
C MET A 1 23.11 -22.25 78.01
N ALA A 2 23.94 -21.92 77.04
CA ALA A 2 24.16 -20.54 76.60
C ALA A 2 22.97 -20.10 75.74
N ASP A 3 22.30 -19.03 76.16
CA ASP A 3 21.15 -18.44 75.48
C ASP A 3 21.65 -17.62 74.29
N ASN A 4 21.65 -18.23 73.10
CA ASN A 4 22.01 -17.58 71.85
C ASN A 4 20.81 -16.73 71.39
N LYS A 5 20.78 -15.45 71.78
CA LYS A 5 19.83 -14.49 71.22
C LYS A 5 20.37 -14.01 69.87
N GLU A 6 19.83 -14.56 68.79
CA GLU A 6 19.98 -13.98 67.46
C GLU A 6 19.32 -12.59 67.44
N PHE A 7 20.14 -11.55 67.30
CA PHE A 7 19.67 -10.22 66.95
C PHE A 7 19.42 -10.22 65.44
N VAL A 8 18.15 -10.29 65.06
CA VAL A 8 17.74 -10.00 63.68
C VAL A 8 17.80 -8.48 63.51
N ASP A 9 18.83 -8.01 62.81
CA ASP A 9 18.97 -6.60 62.47
C ASP A 9 17.95 -6.25 61.37
N VAL A 10 16.84 -5.64 61.78
CA VAL A 10 15.77 -5.23 60.85
C VAL A 10 16.06 -3.80 60.41
N MET A 11 16.19 -3.61 59.10
CA MET A 11 16.39 -2.30 58.49
C MET A 11 15.31 -1.32 58.98
N SER A 12 15.74 -0.19 59.55
CA SER A 12 14.80 0.85 59.99
C SER A 12 14.09 1.51 58.80
N ASP A 13 12.84 1.94 58.98
CA ASP A 13 12.08 2.67 57.95
C ASP A 13 12.84 3.89 57.40
N THR A 14 13.56 4.60 58.27
CA THR A 14 14.43 5.72 57.91
C THR A 14 15.57 5.29 56.98
N THR A 15 16.14 4.10 57.21
CA THR A 15 17.18 3.53 56.32
C THR A 15 16.56 3.11 54.98
N GLY A 16 15.36 2.53 54.99
CA GLY A 16 14.63 2.15 53.78
C GLY A 16 14.27 3.34 52.88
N LEU A 17 13.80 4.45 53.48
CA LEU A 17 13.49 5.68 52.74
C LEU A 17 14.73 6.30 52.10
N LYS A 18 15.87 6.31 52.81
CA LYS A 18 17.15 6.80 52.25
C LYS A 18 17.64 5.94 51.09
N LEU A 19 17.50 4.62 51.18
CA LEU A 19 17.84 3.71 50.08
C LEU A 19 16.94 3.93 48.86
N LEU A 20 15.64 4.18 49.06
CA LEU A 20 14.72 4.49 47.98
C LEU A 20 15.10 5.79 47.25
N GLU A 21 15.42 6.85 48.00
CA GLU A 21 15.89 8.11 47.41
C GLU A 21 17.19 7.93 46.61
N GLU A 22 18.17 7.18 47.15
CA GLU A 22 19.42 6.90 46.44
C GLU A 22 19.21 6.03 45.20
N MET A 23 18.29 5.06 45.24
CA MET A 23 17.89 4.28 44.06
C MET A 23 17.22 5.15 43.00
N GLN A 24 16.34 6.07 43.40
CA GLN A 24 15.70 7.01 42.47
C GLN A 24 16.72 7.95 41.82
N LYS A 25 17.68 8.47 42.58
CA LYS A 25 18.79 9.28 42.05
C LYS A 25 19.67 8.48 41.08
N ASN A 26 20.03 7.25 41.43
CA ASN A 26 20.80 6.37 40.54
C ASN A 26 20.04 6.05 39.25
N ASN A 27 18.74 5.78 39.33
CA ASN A 27 17.91 5.56 38.14
C ASN A 27 17.81 6.82 37.28
N ALA A 28 17.67 8.00 37.88
CA ALA A 28 17.66 9.27 37.16
C ALA A 28 19.01 9.57 36.49
N LEU A 29 20.13 9.25 37.16
CA LEU A 29 21.48 9.40 36.61
C LEU A 29 21.73 8.41 35.46
N MET A 30 21.31 7.15 35.60
CA MET A 30 21.35 6.17 34.50
C MET A 30 20.49 6.60 33.33
N ALA A 31 19.29 7.16 33.57
CA ALA A 31 18.44 7.71 32.52
C ALA A 31 19.09 8.91 31.82
N ALA A 32 19.77 9.79 32.56
CA ALA A 32 20.50 10.92 31.99
C ALA A 32 21.71 10.47 31.14
N ILE A 33 22.49 9.50 31.63
CA ILE A 33 23.64 8.92 30.89
C ILE A 33 23.14 8.14 29.66
N ALA A 34 22.04 7.40 29.78
CA ALA A 34 21.39 6.74 28.66
C ALA A 34 20.91 7.76 27.63
N ALA A 35 20.30 8.87 28.06
CA ALA A 35 19.88 9.94 27.16
C ALA A 35 21.06 10.63 26.46
N GLU A 36 22.18 10.84 27.15
CA GLU A 36 23.40 11.44 26.58
C GLU A 36 24.08 10.47 25.58
N SER A 37 24.18 9.19 25.94
CA SER A 37 24.67 8.13 25.05
C SER A 37 23.76 7.93 23.84
N ALA A 38 22.44 8.00 24.04
CA ALA A 38 21.44 7.82 23.00
C ALA A 38 21.35 9.01 22.05
N LYS A 39 21.59 10.25 22.52
CA LYS A 39 21.80 11.42 21.64
C LYS A 39 23.05 11.28 20.77
N THR A 40 24.11 10.68 21.32
CA THR A 40 25.33 10.38 20.56
C THR A 40 25.08 9.28 19.53
N LEU A 41 24.24 8.29 19.85
CA LEU A 41 23.82 7.24 18.93
C LEU A 41 22.95 7.81 17.81
N ALA A 42 21.94 8.64 18.08
CA ALA A 42 20.94 9.08 17.10
C ALA A 42 21.38 10.20 16.13
N SER A 43 22.67 10.29 15.79
CA SER A 43 23.19 11.30 14.86
C SER A 43 22.89 11.01 13.39
N ASP A 44 22.59 9.76 13.05
CA ASP A 44 22.28 9.27 11.71
C ASP A 44 21.31 8.08 11.77
N TRP A 45 20.93 7.54 10.61
CA TRP A 45 20.00 6.40 10.51
C TRP A 45 20.55 5.09 11.08
N THR A 46 21.87 4.85 11.00
CA THR A 46 22.50 3.69 11.65
C THR A 46 22.39 3.79 13.17
N GLY A 47 22.54 5.00 13.66
CA GLY A 47 22.31 5.43 15.02
C GLY A 47 20.90 5.19 15.53
N LEU A 48 19.92 5.65 14.76
CA LEU A 48 18.49 5.43 15.03
C LEU A 48 18.14 3.94 15.05
N GLU A 49 18.71 3.14 14.15
CA GLU A 49 18.55 1.69 14.16
C GLU A 49 19.13 1.06 15.43
N ARG A 50 20.36 1.43 15.82
CA ARG A 50 20.95 0.96 17.08
C ARG A 50 20.09 1.36 18.27
N LEU A 51 19.60 2.59 18.30
CA LEU A 51 18.71 3.07 19.35
C LEU A 51 17.40 2.27 19.40
N ALA A 52 16.77 1.98 18.26
CA ALA A 52 15.56 1.17 18.18
C ALA A 52 15.77 -0.23 18.78
N ASN A 53 16.96 -0.82 18.59
CA ASN A 53 17.32 -2.11 19.20
C ASN A 53 17.52 -2.06 20.72
N THR A 54 17.71 -0.87 21.32
CA THR A 54 17.87 -0.74 22.79
C THR A 54 16.55 -0.66 23.55
N GLY A 55 15.43 -0.39 22.87
CA GLY A 55 14.14 -0.10 23.51
C GLY A 55 14.03 1.31 24.12
N LEU A 56 15.02 2.20 23.91
CA LEU A 56 15.03 3.56 24.46
C LEU A 56 14.48 4.63 23.50
N PHE A 57 13.89 4.23 22.37
CA PHE A 57 13.47 5.16 21.33
C PHE A 57 12.39 6.14 21.81
N ASP A 58 11.40 5.65 22.54
CA ASP A 58 10.29 6.43 23.12
C ASP A 58 10.68 7.27 24.35
N THR A 59 11.87 7.03 24.91
CA THR A 59 12.46 7.87 25.96
C THR A 59 13.01 9.17 25.37
N LEU A 60 13.45 9.12 24.11
CA LEU A 60 14.03 10.27 23.40
C LEU A 60 13.03 10.98 22.47
N TYR A 61 12.20 10.21 21.78
CA TYR A 61 11.31 10.69 20.75
C TYR A 61 9.85 10.51 21.13
N LYS A 62 9.05 11.50 20.79
CA LYS A 62 7.60 11.47 20.97
C LYS A 62 6.92 11.13 19.66
N ILE A 63 5.73 10.55 19.77
CA ILE A 63 4.84 10.37 18.62
C ILE A 63 4.66 11.71 17.89
N GLY A 64 4.89 11.71 16.58
CA GLY A 64 4.86 12.90 15.72
C GLY A 64 6.19 13.64 15.55
N ASP A 65 7.24 13.31 16.31
CA ASP A 65 8.58 13.83 16.05
C ASP A 65 9.02 13.43 14.63
N GLN A 66 9.75 14.34 13.96
CA GLN A 66 10.14 14.18 12.56
C GLN A 66 11.65 13.95 12.42
N PHE A 67 12.00 13.00 11.56
CA PHE A 67 13.35 12.69 11.11
C PHE A 67 13.48 13.20 9.68
N VAL A 68 14.28 14.26 9.50
CA VAL A 68 14.37 14.98 8.24
C VAL A 68 15.41 14.32 7.35
N ASP A 69 14.99 13.91 6.16
CA ASP A 69 15.86 13.48 5.08
C ASP A 69 15.24 13.89 3.73
N LYS A 70 15.88 13.49 2.64
CA LYS A 70 15.43 13.71 1.27
C LYS A 70 15.06 12.41 0.60
N TRP A 71 14.19 12.53 -0.39
CA TRP A 71 13.98 11.48 -1.39
C TRP A 71 14.35 12.03 -2.77
N THR A 72 15.07 11.23 -3.56
CA THR A 72 15.62 11.63 -4.85
C THR A 72 14.86 10.95 -5.99
N ASP A 73 14.18 11.73 -6.84
CA ASP A 73 13.61 11.21 -8.09
C ASP A 73 14.73 11.02 -9.11
N VAL A 74 15.33 9.82 -9.10
CA VAL A 74 16.39 9.43 -10.03
C VAL A 74 15.94 9.43 -11.49
N ALA A 75 14.63 9.33 -11.75
CA ALA A 75 14.05 9.39 -13.09
C ALA A 75 13.78 10.84 -13.56
N ALA A 76 13.79 11.82 -12.65
CA ALA A 76 13.61 13.24 -12.95
C ALA A 76 14.89 14.06 -12.72
N SER A 77 15.99 13.63 -13.36
CA SER A 77 17.30 14.29 -13.28
C SER A 77 17.82 14.45 -11.84
N ASN A 78 17.61 13.42 -11.00
CA ASN A 78 17.99 13.40 -9.58
C ASN A 78 17.40 14.57 -8.79
N LYS A 79 16.15 14.93 -9.08
CA LYS A 79 15.46 15.98 -8.31
C LYS A 79 15.22 15.50 -6.88
N GLU A 80 15.74 16.26 -5.91
CA GLU A 80 15.53 16.00 -4.49
C GLU A 80 14.25 16.66 -3.98
N TYR A 81 13.62 16.01 -3.01
CA TYR A 81 12.45 16.49 -2.29
C TYR A 81 12.71 16.37 -0.79
N ASP A 82 12.32 17.38 -0.02
CA ASP A 82 12.29 17.26 1.44
C ASP A 82 11.26 16.19 1.81
N TYR A 83 11.72 15.15 2.51
CA TYR A 83 10.95 13.94 2.76
C TYR A 83 11.04 13.50 4.22
N PRO A 84 10.60 14.34 5.18
CA PRO A 84 10.66 14.00 6.59
C PRO A 84 9.73 12.82 6.91
N TYR A 85 10.20 11.94 7.80
CA TYR A 85 9.43 10.84 8.33
C TYR A 85 9.01 11.13 9.76
N GLN A 86 7.74 10.95 10.10
CA GLN A 86 7.22 11.11 11.45
C GLN A 86 7.19 9.78 12.20
N LEU A 87 7.43 9.81 13.52
CA LEU A 87 7.16 8.66 14.38
C LEU A 87 5.65 8.45 14.51
N ASN A 88 5.14 7.32 14.02
CA ASN A 88 3.71 7.04 14.00
C ASN A 88 3.25 6.24 15.23
N CYS A 89 4.00 5.20 15.57
CA CYS A 89 3.71 4.28 16.68
C CYS A 89 4.97 3.52 17.10
N MET A 90 4.90 2.91 18.29
CA MET A 90 5.88 1.95 18.82
C MET A 90 5.14 0.65 19.11
N ARG A 91 5.54 -0.48 18.50
CA ARG A 91 4.88 -1.78 18.73
C ARG A 91 5.74 -2.96 18.27
N ASP A 92 5.23 -4.16 18.49
CA ASP A 92 5.86 -5.39 18.01
C ASP A 92 5.58 -5.62 16.52
N PHE A 93 6.58 -6.11 15.78
CA PHE A 93 6.47 -6.48 14.37
C PHE A 93 7.04 -7.86 14.11
N GLU A 94 6.34 -8.66 13.30
CA GLU A 94 6.76 -10.02 12.92
C GLU A 94 7.52 -10.00 11.59
N LEU A 95 8.62 -10.74 11.50
CA LEU A 95 9.38 -11.01 10.28
C LEU A 95 8.96 -12.33 9.63
N GLU A 96 9.42 -12.60 8.41
CA GLU A 96 9.05 -13.80 7.64
C GLU A 96 9.44 -15.12 8.32
N ASP A 97 10.56 -15.11 9.05
CA ASP A 97 11.02 -16.27 9.82
C ASP A 97 10.30 -16.44 11.18
N GLY A 98 9.30 -15.59 11.46
CA GLY A 98 8.57 -15.57 12.72
C GLY A 98 9.25 -14.80 13.85
N THR A 99 10.42 -14.19 13.61
CA THR A 99 11.08 -13.32 14.59
C THR A 99 10.20 -12.13 14.92
N ILE A 100 10.03 -11.85 16.21
CA ILE A 100 9.33 -10.66 16.70
C ILE A 100 10.36 -9.57 17.00
N LEU A 101 10.32 -8.48 16.23
CA LEU A 101 10.97 -7.24 16.58
C LEU A 101 10.11 -6.52 17.62
N SER A 102 10.50 -6.63 18.89
CA SER A 102 9.69 -6.06 19.96
C SER A 102 9.87 -4.54 20.06
N HIS A 103 8.76 -3.84 20.31
CA HIS A 103 8.68 -2.41 20.63
C HIS A 103 9.51 -1.50 19.69
N ARG A 104 9.27 -1.61 18.38
CA ARG A 104 9.99 -0.87 17.34
C ARG A 104 9.24 0.36 16.85
N PRO A 105 9.97 1.41 16.42
CA PRO A 105 9.36 2.57 15.80
C PRO A 105 8.91 2.25 14.37
N LEU A 106 7.67 2.59 14.06
CA LEU A 106 7.18 2.71 12.70
C LEU A 106 7.18 4.18 12.30
N LEU A 107 7.84 4.46 11.18
CA LEU A 107 7.92 5.78 10.59
C LEU A 107 7.02 5.90 9.37
N GLN A 108 6.47 7.08 9.14
CA GLN A 108 5.66 7.39 7.95
C GLN A 108 6.10 8.72 7.33
N ALA A 109 6.22 8.79 6.01
CA ALA A 109 6.50 10.05 5.32
C ALA A 109 5.42 11.09 5.64
N HIS A 110 5.85 12.26 6.13
CA HIS A 110 4.93 13.31 6.55
C HIS A 110 4.11 13.89 5.41
N TYR A 111 4.74 14.01 4.25
CA TYR A 111 4.12 14.49 3.02
C TYR A 111 3.76 13.35 2.09
N ALA A 112 2.78 13.61 1.23
CA ALA A 112 2.41 12.73 0.13
C ALA A 112 3.54 12.73 -0.92
N HIS A 113 3.85 11.56 -1.45
CA HIS A 113 4.87 11.34 -2.46
C HIS A 113 4.70 12.28 -3.68
N PRO A 114 5.78 12.73 -4.36
CA PRO A 114 5.72 13.79 -5.38
C PRO A 114 4.95 13.49 -6.67
N PHE A 115 4.51 12.25 -6.87
CA PHE A 115 3.63 11.84 -7.96
C PHE A 115 2.79 10.64 -7.55
N GLY A 116 1.77 10.34 -8.35
CA GLY A 116 0.91 9.19 -8.12
C GLY A 116 1.45 7.94 -8.80
N ILE A 117 1.08 6.78 -8.27
CA ILE A 117 1.31 5.46 -8.90
C ILE A 117 -0.04 4.74 -8.94
N GLN A 118 -0.32 4.04 -10.05
CA GLN A 118 -1.51 3.19 -10.12
C GLN A 118 -1.41 2.06 -9.08
N PHE A 119 -2.49 1.79 -8.34
CA PHE A 119 -2.51 0.64 -7.45
C PHE A 119 -2.49 -0.66 -8.27
N SER A 120 -3.29 -0.66 -9.34
CA SER A 120 -3.32 -1.69 -10.36
C SER A 120 -3.83 -1.01 -11.63
N HIS A 121 -3.20 -1.27 -12.78
CA HIS A 121 -3.77 -0.86 -14.06
C HIS A 121 -5.11 -1.59 -14.28
N GLN A 122 -5.96 -1.10 -15.18
CA GLN A 122 -7.03 -1.92 -15.75
C GLN A 122 -6.49 -3.27 -16.21
N ARG A 123 -7.15 -4.34 -15.78
CA ARG A 123 -6.65 -5.71 -16.01
C ARG A 123 -7.13 -6.26 -17.34
N ALA A 124 -6.44 -7.29 -17.82
CA ALA A 124 -6.89 -8.04 -18.98
C ALA A 124 -8.29 -8.61 -18.74
N PHE A 125 -9.16 -8.55 -19.75
CA PHE A 125 -10.45 -9.23 -19.72
C PHE A 125 -10.34 -10.70 -20.09
N LEU A 126 -9.28 -11.11 -20.80
CA LEU A 126 -9.04 -12.50 -21.20
C LEU A 126 -7.57 -12.89 -20.99
N ALA A 127 -7.34 -13.93 -20.19
CA ALA A 127 -6.05 -14.62 -20.12
C ALA A 127 -5.91 -15.63 -21.27
N CYS A 128 -4.72 -15.75 -21.85
CA CYS A 128 -4.43 -16.70 -22.94
C CYS A 128 -3.27 -17.63 -22.56
N PRO A 129 -3.47 -18.56 -21.60
CA PRO A 129 -2.40 -19.44 -21.11
C PRO A 129 -1.75 -20.25 -22.25
N ASP A 130 -2.56 -20.77 -23.17
CA ASP A 130 -2.09 -21.52 -24.35
C ASP A 130 -1.87 -20.65 -25.60
N GLY A 131 -2.03 -19.33 -25.46
CA GLY A 131 -2.04 -18.38 -26.57
C GLY A 131 -3.39 -18.27 -27.26
N LEU A 132 -3.47 -17.41 -28.27
CA LEU A 132 -4.68 -17.19 -29.07
C LEU A 132 -4.28 -16.87 -30.51
N SER A 133 -4.76 -17.64 -31.49
CA SER A 133 -4.46 -17.36 -32.89
C SER A 133 -5.12 -16.06 -33.38
N ALA A 134 -4.56 -15.44 -34.41
CA ALA A 134 -5.24 -14.38 -35.15
C ALA A 134 -6.63 -14.86 -35.61
N GLY A 135 -7.64 -14.00 -35.52
CA GLY A 135 -9.03 -14.38 -35.77
C GLY A 135 -10.03 -13.39 -35.20
N THR A 136 -11.31 -13.66 -35.44
CA THR A 136 -12.43 -12.83 -34.97
C THR A 136 -13.09 -13.49 -33.77
N TYR A 137 -13.22 -12.72 -32.69
CA TYR A 137 -13.70 -13.17 -31.39
C TYR A 137 -14.78 -12.23 -30.87
N TYR A 138 -15.58 -12.69 -29.93
CA TYR A 138 -16.47 -11.83 -29.16
C TYR A 138 -16.74 -12.36 -27.76
N PHE A 139 -17.12 -11.47 -26.84
CA PHE A 139 -17.73 -11.82 -25.58
C PHE A 139 -19.02 -11.00 -25.36
N THR A 140 -19.88 -11.47 -24.46
CA THR A 140 -21.11 -10.77 -24.09
C THR A 140 -21.01 -10.22 -22.67
N ILE A 141 -21.52 -9.02 -22.41
CA ILE A 141 -21.58 -8.46 -21.05
C ILE A 141 -22.81 -8.98 -20.32
N GLU A 142 -22.61 -9.51 -19.10
CA GLU A 142 -23.68 -10.12 -18.31
C GLU A 142 -24.74 -9.10 -17.87
N SER A 143 -24.31 -7.98 -17.30
CA SER A 143 -25.19 -7.04 -16.58
C SER A 143 -24.94 -5.60 -17.00
N LYS A 144 -25.99 -4.78 -16.92
CA LYS A 144 -25.87 -3.31 -17.07
C LYS A 144 -24.93 -2.78 -16.00
N TRP A 145 -24.09 -1.81 -16.37
CA TRP A 145 -23.22 -1.10 -15.43
C TRP A 145 -23.09 0.38 -15.80
N GLY A 146 -23.00 1.24 -14.78
CA GLY A 146 -23.03 2.70 -14.96
C GLY A 146 -24.43 3.26 -15.29
N ASP A 147 -24.52 4.58 -15.30
CA ASP A 147 -25.75 5.33 -15.55
C ASP A 147 -25.83 5.91 -16.97
N LYS A 148 -24.70 5.98 -17.70
CA LYS A 148 -24.58 6.56 -19.04
C LYS A 148 -25.16 5.70 -20.17
N GLY A 149 -25.49 4.44 -19.90
CA GLY A 149 -26.03 3.52 -20.90
C GLY A 149 -24.98 2.96 -21.88
N TYR A 150 -23.69 3.08 -21.56
CA TYR A 150 -22.59 2.54 -22.37
C TYR A 150 -22.34 1.05 -22.13
N VAL A 151 -22.82 0.50 -21.03
CA VAL A 151 -22.72 -0.93 -20.70
C VAL A 151 -24.11 -1.45 -20.37
N LEU A 152 -24.67 -2.29 -21.23
CA LEU A 152 -25.98 -2.90 -21.10
C LEU A 152 -25.86 -4.42 -21.02
N ALA A 153 -26.82 -5.06 -20.34
CA ALA A 153 -26.90 -6.51 -20.29
C ALA A 153 -27.10 -7.09 -21.70
N GLY A 154 -26.31 -8.09 -22.07
CA GLY A 154 -26.33 -8.72 -23.39
C GLY A 154 -25.54 -7.97 -24.46
N ASP A 155 -24.88 -6.85 -24.13
CA ASP A 155 -24.00 -6.17 -25.07
C ASP A 155 -22.92 -7.11 -25.61
N VAL A 156 -22.72 -7.09 -26.92
CA VAL A 156 -21.65 -7.82 -27.58
C VAL A 156 -20.45 -6.90 -27.75
N VAL A 157 -19.25 -7.40 -27.44
CA VAL A 157 -17.97 -6.79 -27.79
C VAL A 157 -17.23 -7.78 -28.67
N ALA A 158 -17.13 -7.49 -29.96
CA ALA A 158 -16.43 -8.31 -30.94
C ALA A 158 -15.19 -7.59 -31.47
N PHE A 159 -14.15 -8.34 -31.80
CA PHE A 159 -12.89 -7.79 -32.30
C PHE A 159 -12.18 -8.81 -33.20
N THR A 160 -11.33 -8.32 -34.09
CA THR A 160 -10.51 -9.15 -34.99
C THR A 160 -9.05 -8.87 -34.72
N LEU A 161 -8.32 -9.91 -34.33
CA LEU A 161 -6.87 -9.90 -34.16
C LEU A 161 -6.19 -10.27 -35.49
N THR A 162 -5.13 -9.56 -35.84
CA THR A 162 -4.31 -9.85 -37.03
C THR A 162 -3.02 -10.57 -36.67
N GLN A 163 -2.65 -10.56 -35.38
CA GLN A 163 -1.46 -11.22 -34.85
C GLN A 163 -1.87 -12.31 -33.86
N ASN A 164 -1.04 -13.34 -33.76
CA ASN A 164 -1.20 -14.34 -32.70
C ASN A 164 -0.81 -13.71 -31.35
N VAL A 165 -1.59 -14.01 -30.32
CA VAL A 165 -1.22 -13.81 -28.92
C VAL A 165 -0.39 -15.02 -28.48
N PRO A 166 0.83 -14.84 -27.97
CA PRO A 166 1.66 -15.95 -27.51
C PRO A 166 1.08 -16.62 -26.27
N ALA A 167 1.54 -17.84 -25.96
CA ALA A 167 1.24 -18.51 -24.70
C ALA A 167 1.62 -17.63 -23.50
N GLY A 168 0.73 -17.61 -22.49
CA GLY A 168 0.80 -16.70 -21.34
C GLY A 168 0.41 -15.24 -21.67
N GLY A 169 0.13 -14.90 -22.92
CA GLY A 169 -0.35 -13.57 -23.30
C GLY A 169 -1.77 -13.29 -22.81
N ARG A 170 -2.29 -12.11 -23.13
CA ARG A 170 -3.60 -11.65 -22.62
C ARG A 170 -4.19 -10.53 -23.45
N LEU A 171 -5.51 -10.34 -23.33
CA LEU A 171 -6.23 -9.24 -23.98
C LEU A 171 -6.82 -8.29 -22.94
N SER A 172 -6.55 -7.00 -23.09
CA SER A 172 -7.12 -5.93 -22.26
C SER A 172 -7.84 -4.91 -23.12
N GLY A 173 -8.61 -4.01 -22.51
CA GLY A 173 -9.36 -3.01 -23.25
C GLY A 173 -10.60 -2.55 -22.51
N CYS A 174 -11.46 -1.82 -23.22
CA CYS A 174 -12.72 -1.31 -22.67
C CYS A 174 -12.51 -0.52 -21.35
N TYR A 175 -11.40 0.22 -21.27
CA TYR A 175 -11.01 0.94 -20.06
C TYR A 175 -12.03 2.02 -19.71
N GLY A 176 -12.48 2.02 -18.45
CA GLY A 176 -13.56 2.90 -17.99
C GLY A 176 -14.88 2.67 -18.73
N ALA A 177 -15.18 1.41 -19.12
CA ALA A 177 -16.39 1.03 -19.86
C ALA A 177 -17.69 1.75 -19.41
N PRO A 178 -18.06 1.81 -18.12
CA PRO A 178 -19.31 2.47 -17.71
C PRO A 178 -19.32 4.00 -17.89
N ASP A 179 -18.15 4.65 -17.99
CA ASP A 179 -18.01 6.11 -18.11
C ASP A 179 -17.69 6.58 -19.53
N ASN A 180 -17.11 5.71 -20.35
CA ASN A 180 -16.62 6.03 -21.68
C ASN A 180 -17.53 5.44 -22.76
N ALA A 181 -17.92 6.26 -23.74
CA ALA A 181 -18.74 5.81 -24.86
C ALA A 181 -18.06 4.66 -25.62
N LYS A 182 -18.85 3.65 -26.01
CA LYS A 182 -18.37 2.46 -26.75
C LYS A 182 -17.47 2.80 -27.95
N SER A 183 -17.72 3.91 -28.65
CA SER A 183 -16.91 4.36 -29.79
C SER A 183 -15.45 4.68 -29.46
N THR A 184 -15.10 4.90 -28.19
CA THR A 184 -13.72 5.17 -27.75
C THR A 184 -12.98 3.90 -27.34
N TRP A 185 -13.68 2.77 -27.18
CA TRP A 185 -13.08 1.55 -26.67
C TRP A 185 -12.07 0.98 -27.66
N LYS A 186 -11.02 0.38 -27.10
CA LYS A 186 -9.96 -0.34 -27.81
C LYS A 186 -9.73 -1.68 -27.14
N ILE A 187 -9.21 -2.63 -27.92
CA ILE A 187 -8.71 -3.92 -27.45
C ILE A 187 -7.21 -3.97 -27.75
N TYR A 188 -6.44 -4.39 -26.75
CA TYR A 188 -5.00 -4.53 -26.80
C TYR A 188 -4.65 -5.99 -26.58
N SER A 189 -3.83 -6.56 -27.45
CA SER A 189 -3.19 -7.84 -27.16
C SER A 189 -1.81 -7.59 -26.59
N HIS A 190 -1.46 -8.38 -25.56
CA HIS A 190 -0.18 -8.26 -24.87
C HIS A 190 0.56 -9.59 -24.90
N SER A 191 1.88 -9.48 -24.87
CA SER A 191 2.78 -10.61 -24.64
C SER A 191 2.65 -11.14 -23.20
N ALA A 192 3.34 -12.25 -22.91
CA ALA A 192 3.35 -12.87 -21.59
C ALA A 192 3.94 -11.99 -20.47
N ASP A 193 4.65 -10.92 -20.80
CA ASP A 193 5.18 -9.98 -19.81
C ASP A 193 4.14 -8.99 -19.26
N GLY A 194 2.95 -8.88 -19.89
CA GLY A 194 1.94 -7.88 -19.53
C GLY A 194 2.35 -6.42 -19.78
N LYS A 195 3.48 -6.18 -20.46
CA LYS A 195 4.04 -4.86 -20.80
C LYS A 195 3.97 -4.59 -22.29
N THR A 196 4.33 -5.60 -23.07
CA THR A 196 4.55 -5.48 -24.51
C THR A 196 3.23 -5.64 -25.23
N VAL A 197 2.71 -4.53 -25.76
CA VAL A 197 1.54 -4.51 -26.64
C VAL A 197 1.94 -5.05 -28.01
N ILE A 198 1.24 -6.07 -28.49
CA ILE A 198 1.46 -6.72 -29.78
C ILE A 198 0.67 -5.99 -30.87
N GLU A 199 -0.63 -5.79 -30.64
CA GLU A 199 -1.48 -5.00 -31.53
C GLU A 199 -2.59 -4.29 -30.75
N THR A 200 -3.17 -3.27 -31.38
CA THR A 200 -4.34 -2.53 -30.89
C THR A 200 -5.41 -2.51 -31.96
N VAL A 201 -6.62 -2.94 -31.59
CA VAL A 201 -7.75 -3.04 -32.53
C VAL A 201 -8.98 -2.31 -31.99
N THR A 202 -9.87 -1.93 -32.89
CA THR A 202 -11.14 -1.28 -32.54
C THR A 202 -12.24 -2.33 -32.53
N PRO A 203 -12.97 -2.53 -31.41
CA PRO A 203 -14.05 -3.48 -31.36
C PRO A 203 -15.28 -2.98 -32.14
N VAL A 204 -16.14 -3.92 -32.51
CA VAL A 204 -17.50 -3.70 -33.02
C VAL A 204 -18.51 -4.33 -32.06
N PHE A 205 -19.76 -3.86 -32.09
CA PHE A 205 -20.75 -4.16 -31.05
C PHE A 205 -21.85 -5.11 -31.51
N THR A 206 -21.53 -5.94 -32.50
CA THR A 206 -22.34 -7.02 -33.04
C THR A 206 -21.43 -8.22 -33.24
N ALA A 207 -21.94 -9.44 -33.10
CA ALA A 207 -21.16 -10.65 -33.35
C ALA A 207 -21.09 -10.90 -34.87
N PRO A 208 -19.92 -10.82 -35.52
CA PRO A 208 -19.80 -11.16 -36.93
C PRO A 208 -20.06 -12.66 -37.16
N GLU A 209 -20.52 -13.02 -38.36
CA GLU A 209 -20.68 -14.43 -38.74
C GLU A 209 -19.33 -15.17 -38.64
N GLY A 210 -19.33 -16.36 -38.05
CA GLY A 210 -18.13 -17.17 -37.85
C GLY A 210 -17.21 -16.69 -36.71
N ALA A 211 -17.54 -15.61 -35.99
CA ALA A 211 -16.76 -15.17 -34.84
C ALA A 211 -16.80 -16.19 -33.69
N VAL A 212 -15.66 -16.41 -33.04
CA VAL A 212 -15.54 -17.33 -31.91
C VAL A 212 -16.08 -16.69 -30.64
N ASN A 213 -17.02 -17.37 -29.98
CA ASN A 213 -17.57 -16.93 -28.70
C ASN A 213 -16.59 -17.26 -27.57
N LEU A 214 -16.10 -16.22 -26.87
CA LEU A 214 -15.24 -16.35 -25.70
C LEU A 214 -16.04 -16.57 -24.40
N GLY A 215 -17.35 -16.35 -24.45
CA GLY A 215 -18.27 -16.51 -23.33
C GLY A 215 -18.88 -15.20 -22.85
N THR A 216 -19.46 -15.25 -21.66
CA THR A 216 -20.10 -14.10 -21.00
C THR A 216 -19.19 -13.55 -19.92
N GLN A 217 -18.85 -12.27 -20.01
CA GLN A 217 -18.08 -11.57 -18.99
C GLN A 217 -18.99 -11.18 -17.83
N LYS A 218 -18.71 -11.72 -16.64
CA LYS A 218 -19.51 -11.44 -15.44
C LYS A 218 -19.15 -10.10 -14.82
N SER A 219 -20.12 -9.47 -14.18
CA SER A 219 -19.90 -8.14 -13.57
C SER A 219 -18.93 -8.19 -12.39
N SER A 220 -19.03 -9.25 -11.58
CA SER A 220 -18.44 -9.34 -10.24
C SER A 220 -17.84 -10.72 -9.95
N ALA A 221 -17.42 -11.45 -10.98
CA ALA A 221 -16.74 -12.73 -10.83
C ALA A 221 -15.86 -13.02 -12.04
N ARG A 222 -14.78 -13.78 -11.82
CA ARG A 222 -14.00 -14.40 -12.90
C ARG A 222 -14.70 -15.69 -13.36
N ASN A 223 -14.57 -16.05 -14.64
CA ASN A 223 -15.19 -17.26 -15.18
C ASN A 223 -14.30 -17.93 -16.24
N GLY A 224 -13.47 -18.87 -15.77
CA GLY A 224 -12.39 -19.44 -16.58
C GLY A 224 -11.35 -18.36 -16.85
N ASN A 225 -10.94 -18.22 -18.10
CA ASN A 225 -9.95 -17.23 -18.51
C ASN A 225 -10.50 -15.80 -18.62
N LEU A 226 -11.83 -15.65 -18.60
CA LEU A 226 -12.46 -14.32 -18.59
C LEU A 226 -12.40 -13.71 -17.19
N ASN A 227 -11.88 -12.49 -17.13
CA ASN A 227 -11.93 -11.66 -15.93
C ASN A 227 -13.26 -10.90 -15.86
N SER A 228 -13.59 -10.38 -14.68
CA SER A 228 -14.78 -9.56 -14.47
C SER A 228 -14.76 -8.23 -15.21
N THR A 229 -15.95 -7.67 -15.46
CA THR A 229 -16.09 -6.34 -16.03
C THR A 229 -15.54 -5.24 -15.11
N GLN A 230 -15.63 -5.41 -13.78
CA GLN A 230 -15.05 -4.45 -12.82
C GLN A 230 -13.54 -4.32 -12.96
N GLU A 231 -12.82 -5.44 -12.99
CA GLU A 231 -11.36 -5.43 -13.10
C GLU A 231 -10.87 -4.99 -14.48
N MET A 232 -11.59 -5.38 -15.53
CA MET A 232 -11.33 -4.91 -16.90
C MET A 232 -11.42 -3.39 -17.00
N ALA A 233 -12.46 -2.77 -16.44
CA ALA A 233 -12.67 -1.34 -16.63
C ALA A 233 -11.83 -0.49 -15.69
N TYR A 234 -11.54 -0.96 -14.47
CA TYR A 234 -11.00 -0.11 -13.40
C TYR A 234 -9.87 -0.69 -12.55
N GLY A 235 -9.35 -1.87 -12.91
CA GLY A 235 -8.23 -2.51 -12.21
C GLY A 235 -8.66 -3.25 -10.95
N TRP A 236 -7.69 -3.60 -10.10
CA TRP A 236 -7.92 -4.49 -8.95
C TRP A 236 -7.32 -3.96 -7.65
N ASN A 237 -8.01 -4.17 -6.54
CA ASN A 237 -7.72 -3.55 -5.25
C ASN A 237 -6.95 -4.45 -4.26
N ARG A 238 -6.35 -5.55 -4.72
CA ARG A 238 -5.60 -6.47 -3.85
C ARG A 238 -4.16 -6.03 -3.64
N TRP A 239 -3.79 -5.67 -2.41
CA TRP A 239 -2.45 -5.19 -2.04
C TRP A 239 -1.32 -6.15 -2.43
N LYS A 240 -1.50 -7.44 -2.13
CA LYS A 240 -0.47 -8.49 -2.32
C LYS A 240 0.12 -8.52 -3.73
N MET A 241 -0.71 -8.27 -4.74
CA MET A 241 -0.37 -8.31 -6.16
C MET A 241 -0.32 -6.91 -6.80
N SER A 242 -0.40 -5.85 -5.99
CA SER A 242 -0.54 -4.49 -6.50
C SER A 242 0.76 -3.96 -7.13
N ALA A 243 0.59 -3.15 -8.18
CA ALA A 243 1.68 -2.43 -8.81
C ALA A 243 2.38 -1.48 -7.83
N ILE A 244 1.60 -0.79 -6.98
CA ILE A 244 2.17 0.14 -6.00
C ILE A 244 3.04 -0.58 -4.95
N ARG A 245 2.73 -1.82 -4.58
CA ARG A 245 3.57 -2.61 -3.67
C ARG A 245 4.92 -2.95 -4.31
N GLN A 246 4.91 -3.35 -5.59
CA GLN A 246 6.15 -3.60 -6.35
C GLN A 246 6.98 -2.33 -6.48
N TYR A 247 6.34 -1.19 -6.81
CA TYR A 247 6.99 0.12 -6.86
C TYR A 247 7.67 0.48 -5.52
N LEU A 248 6.95 0.35 -4.40
CA LEU A 248 7.43 0.73 -3.07
C LEU A 248 8.62 -0.11 -2.59
N ASN A 249 8.73 -1.37 -3.02
CA ASN A 249 9.74 -2.32 -2.55
C ASN A 249 10.84 -2.60 -3.59
N SER A 250 11.01 -1.73 -4.59
CA SER A 250 12.01 -1.89 -5.64
C SER A 250 13.00 -0.73 -5.68
N ASP A 251 14.28 -1.05 -5.83
CA ASP A 251 15.39 -0.14 -6.15
C ASP A 251 15.73 -0.13 -7.65
N ALA A 252 15.03 -0.92 -8.46
CA ALA A 252 15.23 -0.99 -9.90
C ALA A 252 14.83 0.30 -10.62
N GLY A 253 15.53 0.58 -11.74
CA GLY A 253 15.28 1.73 -12.60
C GLY A 253 13.97 1.69 -13.38
N VAL A 254 13.77 2.70 -14.24
CA VAL A 254 12.61 2.82 -15.12
C VAL A 254 12.43 1.55 -15.98
N GLY A 255 11.21 1.04 -16.04
CA GLY A 255 10.84 -0.16 -16.81
C GLY A 255 11.10 -1.50 -16.10
N ALA A 256 11.89 -1.51 -15.02
CA ALA A 256 12.40 -2.73 -14.40
C ALA A 256 11.72 -3.12 -13.08
N TRP A 257 11.07 -2.19 -12.38
CA TRP A 257 10.53 -2.43 -11.03
C TRP A 257 9.21 -3.23 -10.98
N TRP A 258 8.55 -3.44 -12.12
CA TRP A 258 7.28 -4.17 -12.20
C TRP A 258 7.43 -5.46 -13.00
N ALA A 259 6.80 -6.53 -12.55
CA ALA A 259 6.52 -7.74 -13.32
C ALA A 259 5.08 -8.18 -13.08
N ALA A 260 4.49 -8.86 -14.07
CA ALA A 260 3.16 -9.45 -13.90
C ALA A 260 3.18 -10.50 -12.78
N GLN A 261 2.22 -10.43 -11.86
CA GLN A 261 2.10 -11.40 -10.76
C GLN A 261 1.03 -12.45 -11.00
N ASP A 262 0.22 -12.29 -12.06
CA ASP A 262 -0.79 -13.24 -12.51
C ASP A 262 -1.13 -13.07 -14.00
N GLU A 263 -2.08 -13.86 -14.50
CA GLU A 263 -2.45 -13.94 -15.90
C GLU A 263 -3.27 -12.76 -16.44
N TRP A 264 -3.81 -11.88 -15.59
CA TRP A 264 -4.57 -10.70 -16.02
C TRP A 264 -3.85 -9.36 -15.77
N ASP A 265 -2.66 -9.40 -15.20
CA ASP A 265 -1.87 -8.22 -14.91
C ASP A 265 -1.40 -7.50 -16.17
N ILE A 266 -1.57 -6.17 -16.13
CA ILE A 266 -1.10 -5.20 -17.11
C ILE A 266 -0.21 -4.20 -16.40
N ALA A 267 0.92 -3.87 -17.02
CA ALA A 267 1.89 -2.96 -16.44
C ALA A 267 1.27 -1.57 -16.17
N PRO A 268 1.55 -0.97 -15.00
CA PRO A 268 1.09 0.37 -14.69
C PRO A 268 1.77 1.40 -15.60
N ASP A 269 1.07 2.48 -15.93
CA ASP A 269 1.57 3.51 -16.86
C ASP A 269 2.88 4.14 -16.36
N GLU A 270 3.02 4.29 -15.05
CA GLU A 270 4.21 4.88 -14.45
C GLU A 270 5.45 3.99 -14.57
N SER A 271 5.32 2.69 -14.90
CA SER A 271 6.50 1.84 -15.07
C SER A 271 7.40 2.31 -16.21
N LYS A 272 6.86 3.06 -17.17
CA LYS A 272 7.59 3.59 -18.33
C LYS A 272 8.38 4.86 -18.03
N THR A 273 8.09 5.53 -16.92
CA THR A 273 8.65 6.88 -16.63
C THR A 273 9.21 7.03 -15.23
N LYS A 274 8.90 6.13 -14.29
CA LYS A 274 9.32 6.19 -12.89
C LYS A 274 10.22 5.02 -12.56
N ALA A 275 11.25 5.27 -11.76
CA ALA A 275 12.07 4.23 -11.11
C ALA A 275 11.41 3.81 -9.79
N GLY A 276 11.72 2.60 -9.29
CA GLY A 276 11.17 2.11 -8.03
C GLY A 276 11.49 3.03 -6.85
N PHE A 277 10.62 3.05 -5.84
CA PHE A 277 10.70 3.97 -4.71
C PHE A 277 12.06 3.94 -4.00
N LEU A 278 12.59 2.74 -3.75
CA LEU A 278 13.85 2.56 -3.01
C LEU A 278 15.06 3.10 -3.77
N SER A 279 14.97 3.28 -5.09
CA SER A 279 16.06 3.87 -5.88
C SER A 279 16.35 5.33 -5.50
N GLY A 280 15.36 6.01 -4.90
CA GLY A 280 15.46 7.39 -4.41
C GLY A 280 15.66 7.52 -2.91
N VAL A 281 15.74 6.41 -2.17
CA VAL A 281 15.89 6.41 -0.71
C VAL A 281 17.38 6.29 -0.35
N PRO A 282 17.92 7.09 0.58
CA PRO A 282 19.29 6.93 1.06
C PRO A 282 19.59 5.51 1.57
N GLN A 283 20.78 5.00 1.29
CA GLN A 283 21.15 3.60 1.53
C GLN A 283 21.14 3.23 3.02
N GLU A 284 21.49 4.17 3.88
CA GLU A 284 21.43 4.06 5.33
C GLU A 284 19.99 3.87 5.84
N ILE A 285 19.00 4.50 5.22
CA ILE A 285 17.58 4.26 5.52
C ILE A 285 17.18 2.86 5.06
N ILE A 286 17.54 2.48 3.82
CA ILE A 286 17.22 1.14 3.28
C ILE A 286 17.78 0.03 4.17
N SER A 287 18.96 0.25 4.75
CA SER A 287 19.62 -0.70 5.65
C SER A 287 18.91 -0.82 7.00
N ALA A 288 18.34 0.29 7.49
CA ALA A 288 17.53 0.32 8.70
C ALA A 288 16.15 -0.36 8.50
N MET A 289 15.54 -0.24 7.31
CA MET A 289 14.21 -0.82 7.02
C MET A 289 14.14 -2.33 7.25
N LYS A 290 13.08 -2.78 7.95
CA LYS A 290 12.79 -4.20 8.18
C LYS A 290 11.62 -4.70 7.34
N PRO A 291 11.72 -5.87 6.68
CA PRO A 291 10.63 -6.46 5.90
C PRO A 291 9.60 -7.11 6.84
N VAL A 292 8.68 -6.30 7.35
CA VAL A 292 7.71 -6.73 8.36
C VAL A 292 6.46 -7.31 7.74
N LYS A 293 5.78 -8.17 8.50
CA LYS A 293 4.47 -8.73 8.17
C LYS A 293 3.44 -7.62 7.99
N VAL A 294 2.81 -7.62 6.82
CA VAL A 294 1.69 -6.74 6.48
C VAL A 294 0.49 -7.62 6.19
N VAL A 295 -0.61 -7.38 6.92
CA VAL A 295 -1.88 -8.07 6.72
C VAL A 295 -2.84 -7.13 5.98
N THR A 296 -3.47 -7.66 4.95
CA THR A 296 -4.58 -7.01 4.25
C THR A 296 -5.69 -8.02 4.03
N TYR A 297 -6.95 -7.60 4.09
CA TYR A 297 -8.04 -8.44 3.63
C TYR A 297 -8.36 -8.12 2.17
N THR A 298 -8.90 -9.08 1.43
CA THR A 298 -9.33 -8.88 0.05
C THR A 298 -10.74 -8.26 -0.02
N ASN A 299 -11.22 -7.92 -1.22
CA ASN A 299 -12.63 -7.54 -1.38
C ASN A 299 -13.55 -8.77 -1.26
N THR A 300 -14.82 -8.56 -0.91
CA THR A 300 -15.79 -9.64 -0.77
C THR A 300 -16.55 -9.95 -2.07
N VAL A 301 -16.31 -9.16 -3.12
CA VAL A 301 -16.98 -9.32 -4.41
C VAL A 301 -16.39 -10.48 -5.20
N GLN A 302 -15.06 -10.55 -5.29
CA GLN A 302 -14.35 -11.53 -6.12
C GLN A 302 -13.36 -12.40 -5.37
N ASP A 303 -12.87 -11.93 -4.22
CA ASP A 303 -11.72 -12.55 -3.56
C ASP A 303 -12.04 -13.02 -2.12
N GLY A 304 -13.32 -13.06 -1.75
CA GLY A 304 -13.83 -13.72 -0.53
C GLY A 304 -13.71 -12.93 0.78
N GLY A 305 -12.98 -11.81 0.81
CA GLY A 305 -12.67 -11.12 2.07
C GLY A 305 -11.62 -11.85 2.91
N GLU A 306 -10.80 -12.67 2.27
CA GLU A 306 -9.74 -13.48 2.89
C GLU A 306 -8.54 -12.63 3.31
N ALA A 307 -7.77 -13.13 4.29
CA ALA A 307 -6.52 -12.50 4.70
C ALA A 307 -5.39 -12.82 3.72
N ASP A 308 -4.71 -11.79 3.25
CA ASP A 308 -3.40 -11.87 2.62
C ASP A 308 -2.32 -11.43 3.60
N VAL A 309 -1.20 -12.14 3.54
CA VAL A 309 0.03 -11.80 4.24
C VAL A 309 1.12 -11.51 3.21
N THR A 310 1.82 -10.39 3.41
CA THR A 310 3.06 -10.02 2.72
C THR A 310 4.13 -9.65 3.74
N TYR A 311 5.39 -9.60 3.29
CA TYR A 311 6.52 -9.09 4.07
C TYR A 311 7.14 -7.93 3.29
N ASP A 312 6.95 -6.72 3.79
CA ASP A 312 7.21 -5.49 3.04
C ASP A 312 8.20 -4.60 3.81
N LYS A 313 9.23 -4.10 3.12
CA LYS A 313 10.11 -3.07 3.68
C LYS A 313 9.37 -1.74 3.79
N VAL A 314 8.57 -1.44 2.76
CA VAL A 314 7.77 -0.23 2.66
C VAL A 314 6.35 -0.58 2.28
N PHE A 315 5.38 -0.01 3.00
CA PHE A 315 3.96 -0.24 2.78
C PHE A 315 3.15 1.04 2.95
N LEU A 316 1.88 1.00 2.55
CA LEU A 316 0.92 2.07 2.82
C LEU A 316 0.08 1.71 4.03
N LEU A 317 -0.29 2.66 4.88
CA LEU A 317 -1.14 2.38 6.04
C LEU A 317 -2.52 1.82 5.65
N SER A 318 -3.11 1.04 6.53
CA SER A 318 -4.49 0.57 6.41
C SER A 318 -5.48 1.62 6.97
N LEU A 319 -6.79 1.44 6.70
CA LEU A 319 -7.85 2.21 7.36
C LEU A 319 -7.74 2.12 8.88
N GLU A 320 -7.50 0.91 9.38
CA GLU A 320 -7.36 0.66 10.81
C GLU A 320 -6.17 1.45 11.34
N GLU A 321 -5.00 1.38 10.72
CA GLU A 321 -3.81 2.10 11.20
C GLU A 321 -3.94 3.63 11.20
N ILE A 322 -4.75 4.21 10.31
CA ILE A 322 -5.04 5.66 10.32
C ILE A 322 -6.17 6.07 11.27
N TYR A 323 -6.52 5.21 12.24
CA TYR A 323 -7.57 5.48 13.23
C TYR A 323 -8.98 5.62 12.65
N VAL A 324 -9.26 4.92 11.54
CA VAL A 324 -10.60 4.80 10.97
C VAL A 324 -11.13 3.38 11.22
N SER A 325 -12.43 3.25 11.51
CA SER A 325 -13.08 1.95 11.64
C SER A 325 -13.01 1.17 10.32
N PRO A 326 -12.40 -0.02 10.27
CA PRO A 326 -12.25 -0.77 9.02
C PRO A 326 -13.54 -1.54 8.68
N GLN A 327 -13.66 -2.01 7.43
CA GLN A 327 -14.75 -2.91 7.03
C GLN A 327 -14.53 -4.35 7.54
N ILE A 328 -13.26 -4.77 7.65
CA ILE A 328 -12.81 -6.02 8.26
C ILE A 328 -11.63 -5.66 9.16
N LYS A 329 -11.65 -6.11 10.43
CA LYS A 329 -10.58 -5.85 11.39
C LYS A 329 -9.39 -6.78 11.20
N GLY A 330 -8.21 -6.32 11.60
CA GLY A 330 -6.98 -7.10 11.61
C GLY A 330 -5.98 -6.71 10.52
N GLU A 331 -6.13 -5.54 9.90
CA GLU A 331 -5.13 -4.99 8.97
C GLU A 331 -4.06 -4.17 9.70
N GLY A 332 -3.96 -4.29 11.01
CA GLY A 332 -3.01 -3.56 11.86
C GLY A 332 -3.67 -3.07 13.14
N GLU A 333 -2.94 -2.24 13.88
CA GLU A 333 -3.41 -1.58 15.10
C GLU A 333 -3.52 -0.08 14.87
N TYR A 334 -4.34 0.60 15.66
CA TYR A 334 -4.49 2.05 15.61
C TYR A 334 -3.16 2.75 15.91
N HIS A 335 -2.61 3.52 14.97
CA HIS A 335 -1.39 4.28 15.23
C HIS A 335 -1.68 5.49 16.13
N GLU A 336 -0.83 5.69 17.14
CA GLU A 336 -0.95 6.79 18.10
C GLU A 336 -0.94 8.16 17.42
N TYR A 337 -0.12 8.34 16.38
CA TYR A 337 -0.04 9.60 15.65
C TYR A 337 -1.38 10.00 15.06
N TRP A 338 -2.06 9.10 14.34
CA TRP A 338 -3.35 9.41 13.72
C TRP A 338 -4.46 9.57 14.74
N LYS A 339 -4.42 8.81 15.84
CA LYS A 339 -5.31 9.02 16.98
C LYS A 339 -5.16 10.43 17.56
N GLN A 340 -3.93 10.85 17.88
CA GLN A 340 -3.63 12.18 18.42
C GLN A 340 -3.98 13.29 17.43
N LYS A 341 -3.56 13.15 16.17
CA LYS A 341 -3.81 14.12 15.09
C LYS A 341 -5.30 14.31 14.84
N SER A 342 -6.10 13.23 14.84
CA SER A 342 -7.55 13.33 14.69
C SER A 342 -8.20 14.12 15.86
N GLY A 343 -7.65 14.00 17.07
CA GLY A 343 -8.24 14.54 18.29
C GLY A 343 -9.54 13.85 18.70
N SER A 344 -9.85 12.68 18.13
CA SER A 344 -11.07 11.92 18.42
C SER A 344 -10.85 10.90 19.54
N THR A 345 -11.84 10.76 20.44
CA THR A 345 -11.82 9.78 21.53
C THR A 345 -12.22 8.37 21.08
N ALA A 346 -12.80 8.24 19.88
CA ALA A 346 -13.16 6.98 19.25
C ALA A 346 -12.66 6.94 17.78
N PRO A 347 -12.48 5.75 17.19
CA PRO A 347 -12.11 5.62 15.79
C PRO A 347 -13.05 6.39 14.87
N LEU A 348 -12.49 7.04 13.85
CA LEU A 348 -13.25 7.79 12.85
C LEU A 348 -14.13 6.84 12.03
N LYS A 349 -15.16 7.38 11.36
CA LYS A 349 -16.07 6.61 10.50
C LYS A 349 -15.61 6.68 9.05
N GLN A 350 -15.89 5.62 8.30
CA GLN A 350 -15.83 5.66 6.83
C GLN A 350 -16.81 6.71 6.29
N TYR A 351 -16.51 7.28 5.13
CA TYR A 351 -17.29 8.33 4.45
C TYR A 351 -17.42 9.66 5.22
N GLY A 352 -16.75 9.80 6.36
CA GLY A 352 -16.65 11.07 7.08
C GLY A 352 -15.62 12.00 6.46
N THR A 353 -15.74 13.30 6.75
CA THR A 353 -14.78 14.34 6.33
C THR A 353 -14.04 14.89 7.53
N TYR A 354 -12.72 14.70 7.55
CA TYR A 354 -11.85 15.00 8.67
C TYR A 354 -10.68 15.87 8.23
N PRO A 355 -10.76 17.21 8.30
CA PRO A 355 -9.70 18.10 7.84
C PRO A 355 -8.33 17.84 8.48
N LYS A 356 -8.29 17.31 9.71
CA LYS A 356 -7.04 16.93 10.39
C LYS A 356 -6.34 15.70 9.80
N MET A 357 -7.01 14.97 8.91
CA MET A 357 -6.46 13.79 8.23
C MET A 357 -5.84 14.16 6.87
N ILE A 358 -5.88 15.43 6.47
CA ILE A 358 -5.28 15.88 5.21
C ILE A 358 -3.76 15.69 5.24
N THR A 359 -3.23 15.21 4.13
CA THR A 359 -1.80 15.11 3.84
C THR A 359 -1.45 16.04 2.69
N TYR A 360 -0.33 16.75 2.79
CA TYR A 360 0.12 17.73 1.81
C TYR A 360 1.23 17.17 0.91
N ALA A 361 1.39 17.74 -0.29
CA ALA A 361 2.36 17.28 -1.27
C ALA A 361 3.82 17.55 -0.85
N ALA A 362 4.74 16.62 -1.10
CA ALA A 362 6.17 16.81 -0.80
C ALA A 362 6.83 17.90 -1.66
N GLU A 363 6.31 18.15 -2.87
CA GLU A 363 6.76 19.25 -3.72
C GLU A 363 6.13 20.60 -3.37
N ASN A 364 5.09 20.59 -2.53
CA ASN A 364 4.33 21.76 -2.13
C ASN A 364 3.59 21.47 -0.82
N HIS A 365 4.26 21.75 0.30
CA HIS A 365 3.85 21.41 1.67
C HIS A 365 2.52 22.03 2.15
N VAL A 366 1.82 22.77 1.29
CA VAL A 366 0.49 23.35 1.54
C VAL A 366 -0.58 22.88 0.55
N SER A 367 -0.21 22.10 -0.47
CA SER A 367 -1.14 21.55 -1.46
C SER A 367 -1.74 20.23 -0.96
N PRO A 368 -3.03 20.18 -0.61
CA PRO A 368 -3.66 18.96 -0.10
C PRO A 368 -3.72 17.89 -1.21
N GLN A 369 -3.45 16.64 -0.85
CA GLN A 369 -3.42 15.52 -1.78
C GLN A 369 -4.40 14.41 -1.35
N SER A 370 -4.96 13.71 -2.34
CA SER A 370 -5.65 12.44 -2.08
C SER A 370 -4.60 11.34 -1.87
N VAL A 371 -4.56 10.77 -0.66
CA VAL A 371 -3.58 9.74 -0.26
C VAL A 371 -4.25 8.38 -0.16
N ARG A 372 -3.72 7.42 -0.92
CA ARG A 372 -4.19 6.04 -0.97
C ARG A 372 -3.70 5.22 0.24
N LEU A 373 -4.53 4.27 0.65
CA LEU A 373 -4.28 3.27 1.69
C LEU A 373 -4.16 1.87 1.07
N ARG A 374 -3.58 0.90 1.78
CA ARG A 374 -3.50 -0.49 1.30
C ARG A 374 -4.82 -1.26 1.42
N SER A 375 -5.75 -0.80 2.25
CA SER A 375 -7.03 -1.47 2.49
C SER A 375 -7.89 -1.50 1.23
N ALA A 376 -8.33 -2.69 0.83
CA ALA A 376 -9.32 -2.85 -0.22
C ALA A 376 -10.70 -2.36 0.25
N TYR A 377 -11.44 -1.71 -0.64
CA TYR A 377 -12.87 -1.50 -0.47
C TYR A 377 -13.60 -2.82 -0.69
N ARG A 378 -14.43 -3.26 0.26
CA ARG A 378 -14.98 -4.63 0.20
C ARG A 378 -16.06 -4.84 -0.85
N GLY A 379 -16.89 -3.83 -1.10
CA GLY A 379 -18.04 -3.91 -2.01
C GLY A 379 -17.74 -3.76 -3.50
N TYR A 380 -16.47 -3.56 -3.89
CA TYR A 380 -16.03 -3.46 -5.28
C TYR A 380 -14.63 -4.06 -5.42
N ALA A 381 -14.33 -4.68 -6.57
CA ALA A 381 -13.00 -5.26 -6.80
C ALA A 381 -11.94 -4.22 -7.19
N ASN A 382 -12.35 -3.00 -7.55
CA ASN A 382 -11.50 -2.00 -8.17
C ASN A 382 -11.31 -0.72 -7.32
N TYR A 383 -11.79 -0.70 -6.08
CA TYR A 383 -11.62 0.46 -5.18
C TYR A 383 -10.70 0.16 -4.01
N THR A 384 -9.77 1.07 -3.77
CA THR A 384 -8.92 1.09 -2.57
C THR A 384 -9.38 2.23 -1.67
N TRP A 385 -9.18 2.11 -0.36
CA TRP A 385 -9.47 3.22 0.54
C TRP A 385 -8.46 4.36 0.37
N SER A 386 -8.92 5.57 0.60
CA SER A 386 -8.09 6.78 0.50
C SER A 386 -8.61 7.87 1.43
N VAL A 387 -7.75 8.83 1.74
CA VAL A 387 -8.12 10.12 2.33
C VAL A 387 -8.00 11.18 1.25
N ASN A 388 -9.12 11.80 0.87
CA ASN A 388 -9.20 12.81 -0.17
C ASN A 388 -8.64 14.16 0.28
N THR A 389 -8.46 15.09 -0.66
CA THR A 389 -7.94 16.45 -0.40
C THR A 389 -8.74 17.27 0.62
N SER A 390 -10.01 16.94 0.84
CA SER A 390 -10.88 17.55 1.86
C SER A 390 -10.76 16.88 3.24
N GLY A 391 -9.99 15.81 3.36
CA GLY A 391 -9.97 14.92 4.53
C GLY A 391 -11.09 13.87 4.54
N ASN A 392 -11.84 13.75 3.44
CA ASN A 392 -12.88 12.74 3.29
C ASN A 392 -12.29 11.34 3.12
N VAL A 393 -12.76 10.37 3.91
CA VAL A 393 -12.32 8.97 3.85
C VAL A 393 -13.26 8.17 2.96
N ASP A 394 -12.83 7.83 1.75
CA ASP A 394 -13.65 7.15 0.75
C ASP A 394 -12.83 6.24 -0.18
N GLY A 395 -13.51 5.47 -1.02
CA GLY A 395 -12.94 4.66 -2.07
C GLY A 395 -12.36 5.50 -3.21
N SER A 396 -11.24 5.03 -3.76
CA SER A 396 -10.59 5.57 -4.95
C SER A 396 -10.23 4.44 -5.91
N GLY A 397 -10.45 4.69 -7.21
CA GLY A 397 -10.19 3.73 -8.29
C GLY A 397 -8.74 3.23 -8.27
N ALA A 398 -8.56 1.90 -8.36
CA ALA A 398 -7.25 1.27 -8.38
C ALA A 398 -6.43 1.71 -9.61
N LEU A 399 -7.10 1.93 -10.75
CA LEU A 399 -6.51 2.45 -11.99
C LEU A 399 -5.91 3.85 -11.89
N TRP A 400 -6.32 4.66 -10.91
CA TRP A 400 -5.88 6.05 -10.87
C TRP A 400 -4.46 6.12 -10.31
N ALA A 401 -3.63 6.97 -10.89
CA ALA A 401 -2.34 7.33 -10.32
C ALA A 401 -2.56 8.18 -9.05
N GLY A 402 -2.65 7.51 -7.90
CA GLY A 402 -2.97 8.15 -6.62
C GLY A 402 -1.70 8.48 -5.85
N ARG A 403 -1.68 9.63 -5.16
CA ARG A 403 -0.59 9.92 -4.22
C ARG A 403 -0.68 8.97 -3.02
N PHE A 404 0.41 8.85 -2.30
CA PHE A 404 0.54 7.96 -1.16
C PHE A 404 1.54 8.53 -0.15
N SER A 405 1.54 8.01 1.07
CA SER A 405 2.50 8.35 2.11
C SER A 405 3.07 7.03 2.64
N PRO A 406 4.32 6.66 2.25
CA PRO A 406 4.91 5.38 2.61
C PRO A 406 5.25 5.31 4.10
N ALA A 407 5.15 4.10 4.65
CA ALA A 407 5.53 3.77 6.01
C ALA A 407 6.46 2.55 6.04
N TRP A 408 7.31 2.48 7.06
CA TRP A 408 8.30 1.44 7.23
C TRP A 408 8.73 1.34 8.71
N VAL A 409 9.39 0.23 9.06
CA VAL A 409 9.82 -0.07 10.43
C VAL A 409 11.35 -0.07 10.49
N ILE A 410 11.91 0.59 11.51
CA ILE A 410 13.36 0.53 11.82
C ILE A 410 13.66 -0.75 12.58
#